data_AF-A0AAV9L548-F1
#
_entry.id   AF-A0AAV9L548-F1
#
_cell.length_a   1.000
_cell.length_b   1.000
_cell.length_c   1.000
_cell.angle_alpha   90.00
_cell.angle_beta   90.00
_cell.angle_gamma   90.00
#
_symmetry.space_group_name_H-M   'P 1'
#
loop_
_entity.id
_entity.type
_entity.pdbx_description
1 polymer ?
#
loop_
_entity_poly.entity_id
_entity_poly.type
_entity_poly.pdbx_seq_one_letter_code
_entity_poly.pdbx_strand_id
1 'polypeptide(L)'
;MIEFSKTTLKQNHLISLTTESIQGSGQKLKIEKFHKINSQKSVSCHEIFLPFATYFCHLLSSTNIYAVELVDLNTNVHVNTAMVVCHMDTSSWPADHPVFKKLNFSPGKGEVCHWMSQADLVWVGDDAHA
;
A
#
# COMPACT_ATOMS: atom_id res chain seq x y z
N MET A 1 0.89 16.11 3.39
CA MET A 1 0.62 14.97 2.48
C MET A 1 0.13 15.41 1.11
N ILE A 2 -1.05 16.04 0.96
CA ILE A 2 -1.69 16.32 -0.34
C ILE A 2 -0.79 17.13 -1.28
N GLU A 3 -0.28 18.29 -0.84
CA GLU A 3 0.57 19.14 -1.68
C GLU A 3 1.92 18.47 -2.03
N PHE A 4 2.47 17.68 -1.11
CA PHE A 4 3.63 16.83 -1.40
C PHE A 4 3.31 15.79 -2.49
N SER A 5 2.16 15.12 -2.40
CA SER A 5 1.72 14.14 -3.40
C SER A 5 1.51 14.78 -4.76
N LYS A 6 0.84 15.94 -4.82
CA LYS A 6 0.63 16.69 -6.08
C LYS A 6 1.95 17.10 -6.72
N THR A 7 2.86 17.65 -5.92
CA THR A 7 4.19 18.08 -6.39
C THR A 7 5.01 16.90 -6.89
N THR A 8 5.02 15.80 -6.13
CA THR A 8 5.80 14.59 -6.43
C THR A 8 5.29 13.85 -7.67
N LEU A 9 3.96 13.75 -7.81
CA LEU A 9 3.31 13.10 -8.95
C LEU A 9 3.15 14.03 -10.16
N LYS A 10 3.36 15.33 -9.97
CA LYS A 10 3.16 16.38 -10.99
C LYS A 10 1.73 16.38 -11.55
N GLN A 11 0.75 16.17 -10.68
CA GLN A 11 -0.68 16.11 -11.00
C GLN A 11 -1.47 16.95 -9.98
N ASN A 12 -2.52 17.61 -10.46
CA ASN A 12 -3.39 18.45 -9.61
C ASN A 12 -4.58 17.67 -9.03
N HIS A 13 -5.05 16.65 -9.75
CA HIS A 13 -6.12 15.76 -9.34
C HIS A 13 -5.52 14.41 -8.98
N LEU A 14 -5.84 13.94 -7.79
CA LEU A 14 -5.31 12.70 -7.23
C LEU A 14 -6.45 11.88 -6.64
N ILE A 15 -6.28 10.57 -6.68
CA ILE A 15 -7.15 9.61 -6.00
C ILE A 15 -6.39 9.10 -4.77
N SER A 16 -7.04 9.10 -3.61
CA SER A 16 -6.54 8.45 -2.40
C SER A 16 -7.11 7.04 -2.29
N LEU A 17 -6.22 6.06 -2.18
CA LEU A 17 -6.55 4.67 -1.95
C LEU A 17 -6.16 4.28 -0.52
N THR A 18 -7.01 3.53 0.15
CA THR A 18 -6.75 3.00 1.50
C THR A 18 -7.57 1.73 1.73
N THR A 19 -7.19 0.95 2.73
CA THR A 19 -7.99 -0.20 3.17
C THR A 19 -9.31 0.28 3.75
N GLU A 20 -10.43 -0.31 3.33
CA GLU A 20 -11.77 0.22 3.65
C GLU A 20 -12.06 0.23 5.15
N SER A 21 -11.61 -0.78 5.89
CA SER A 21 -11.90 -0.92 7.32
C SER A 21 -10.75 -1.51 8.14
N ILE A 22 -10.59 -1.05 9.37
CA ILE A 22 -9.75 -1.69 10.40
C ILE A 22 -10.48 -2.77 11.19
N GLN A 23 -11.78 -2.97 10.95
CA GLN A 23 -12.54 -4.03 11.62
C GLN A 23 -12.01 -5.38 11.15
N GLY A 24 -11.08 -5.94 11.93
CA GLY A 24 -10.62 -7.30 11.73
C GLY A 24 -11.77 -8.27 12.00
N SER A 25 -11.87 -9.33 11.20
CA SER A 25 -12.83 -10.41 11.44
C SER A 25 -12.50 -11.22 12.69
N GLY A 26 -11.24 -11.17 13.17
CA GLY A 26 -10.73 -12.08 14.20
C GLY A 26 -10.67 -13.55 13.75
N GLN A 27 -10.97 -13.82 12.48
CA GLN A 27 -11.09 -15.14 11.88
C GLN A 27 -10.16 -15.26 10.66
N LYS A 28 -9.96 -16.49 10.18
CA LYS A 28 -9.26 -16.71 8.91
C LYS A 28 -10.12 -16.20 7.76
N LEU A 29 -9.50 -15.44 6.87
CA LEU A 29 -10.13 -14.90 5.66
C LEU A 29 -9.58 -15.57 4.40
N LYS A 30 -10.33 -15.47 3.32
CA LYS A 30 -9.93 -15.89 1.99
C LYS A 30 -9.78 -14.66 1.10
N ILE A 31 -8.73 -14.62 0.28
CA ILE A 31 -8.63 -13.67 -0.83
C ILE A 31 -9.53 -14.18 -1.95
N GLU A 32 -10.57 -13.43 -2.28
CA GLU A 32 -11.47 -13.79 -3.39
C GLU A 32 -10.90 -13.30 -4.72
N LYS A 33 -10.57 -12.01 -4.79
CA LYS A 33 -10.04 -11.34 -5.99
C LYS A 33 -8.99 -10.32 -5.60
N PHE A 34 -8.13 -9.99 -6.55
CA PHE A 34 -7.25 -8.84 -6.44
C PHE A 34 -7.11 -8.14 -7.78
N HIS A 35 -7.13 -6.81 -7.73
CA HIS A 35 -7.06 -5.94 -8.90
C HIS A 35 -5.81 -5.08 -8.79
N LYS A 36 -4.97 -5.10 -9.84
CA LYS A 36 -3.78 -4.26 -9.89
C LYS A 36 -4.21 -2.84 -10.28
N ILE A 37 -3.86 -1.87 -9.45
CA ILE A 37 -4.07 -0.46 -9.79
C ILE A 37 -2.99 -0.06 -10.79
N ASN A 38 -3.41 0.30 -12.00
CA ASN A 38 -2.51 0.73 -13.05
C ASN A 38 -2.09 2.18 -12.81
N SER A 39 -0.89 2.37 -12.27
CA SER A 39 -0.31 3.70 -12.03
C SER A 39 1.20 3.65 -12.25
N GLN A 40 1.75 4.63 -12.99
CA GLN A 40 3.19 4.70 -13.25
C GLN A 40 3.99 5.18 -12.03
N LYS A 41 3.38 6.04 -11.21
CA LYS A 41 3.99 6.60 -9.99
C LYS A 41 2.91 6.76 -8.94
N SER A 42 3.27 6.49 -7.70
CA SER A 42 2.37 6.69 -6.57
C SER A 42 3.12 7.23 -5.37
N VAL A 43 2.40 7.86 -4.45
CA VAL A 43 2.97 8.33 -3.18
C VAL A 43 2.29 7.59 -2.05
N SER A 44 3.08 6.90 -1.24
CA SER A 44 2.59 6.25 -0.03
C SER A 44 2.80 7.17 1.16
N CYS A 45 1.76 7.35 1.98
CA CYS A 45 1.78 8.13 3.20
C CYS A 45 1.37 7.25 4.37
N HIS A 46 2.25 7.10 5.36
CA HIS A 46 2.05 6.29 6.55
C HIS A 46 1.76 7.18 7.74
N GLU A 47 0.76 6.82 8.54
CA GLU A 47 0.47 7.55 9.78
C GLU A 47 1.62 7.33 10.78
N ILE A 48 2.08 8.42 11.39
CA ILE A 48 3.05 8.37 12.49
C ILE A 48 2.31 8.77 13.77
N PHE A 49 2.36 7.89 14.77
CA PHE A 49 1.69 8.07 16.06
C PHE A 49 2.33 9.20 16.87
N LEU A 50 1.93 10.44 16.58
CA LEU A 50 2.22 11.64 17.34
C LEU A 50 0.90 12.21 17.91
N PRO A 51 0.94 13.14 18.88
CA PRO A 51 -0.26 13.79 19.44
C PRO A 51 -1.10 14.60 18.43
N PHE A 52 -0.66 14.66 17.17
CA PHE A 52 -1.29 15.36 16.06
C PHE A 52 -1.13 14.51 14.79
N ALA A 53 -2.12 14.59 13.88
CA ALA A 53 -2.14 13.81 12.65
C ALA A 53 -0.92 14.15 11.77
N THR A 54 0.02 13.21 11.69
CA THR A 54 1.28 13.36 10.96
C THR A 54 1.48 12.18 10.04
N TYR A 55 1.88 12.47 8.81
CA TYR A 55 2.09 11.46 7.79
C TYR A 55 3.51 11.51 7.26
N PHE A 56 4.19 10.37 7.31
CA PHE A 56 5.43 10.16 6.59
C PHE A 56 5.11 9.72 5.16
N CYS A 57 5.36 10.60 4.19
CA CYS A 57 5.09 10.32 2.78
C CYS A 57 6.38 10.09 1.99
N HIS A 58 6.36 9.15 1.05
CA HIS A 58 7.47 8.88 0.15
C HIS A 58 6.99 8.45 -1.24
N LEU A 59 7.80 8.75 -2.26
CA LEU A 59 7.55 8.33 -3.63
C LEU A 59 7.78 6.84 -3.76
N LEU A 60 6.79 6.14 -4.30
CA LEU A 60 6.92 4.76 -4.70
C LEU A 60 7.37 4.69 -6.16
N SER A 61 8.56 4.12 -6.38
CA SER A 61 9.10 3.79 -7.70
C SER A 61 9.18 2.28 -7.83
N SER A 62 8.88 1.74 -9.02
CA SER A 62 8.88 0.28 -9.27
C SER A 62 8.01 -0.48 -8.26
N THR A 63 6.78 -0.02 -8.04
CA THR A 63 5.83 -0.63 -7.11
C THR A 63 4.55 -1.07 -7.80
N ASN A 64 3.98 -2.17 -7.35
CA ASN A 64 2.63 -2.57 -7.72
C ASN A 64 1.70 -2.32 -6.54
N ILE A 65 0.51 -1.80 -6.83
CA ILE A 65 -0.56 -1.58 -5.85
C ILE A 65 -1.71 -2.51 -6.21
N TYR A 66 -2.30 -3.17 -5.22
CA TYR A 66 -3.41 -4.09 -5.41
C TYR A 66 -4.56 -3.79 -4.46
N ALA A 67 -5.77 -3.67 -4.99
CA ALA A 67 -6.99 -3.75 -4.20
C ALA A 67 -7.36 -5.23 -4.07
N VAL A 68 -7.49 -5.72 -2.84
CA VAL A 68 -7.70 -7.14 -2.53
C VAL A 68 -9.03 -7.32 -1.82
N GLU A 69 -9.95 -8.07 -2.43
CA GLU A 69 -11.23 -8.46 -1.84
C GLU A 69 -11.00 -9.60 -0.84
N LEU A 70 -11.26 -9.32 0.44
CA LEU A 70 -11.21 -10.29 1.53
C LEU A 70 -12.62 -10.72 1.90
N VAL A 71 -12.84 -12.03 1.93
CA VAL A 71 -14.13 -12.64 2.29
C VAL A 71 -13.97 -13.63 3.43
N ASP A 72 -15.08 -13.88 4.13
CA ASP A 72 -15.16 -14.94 5.13
C ASP A 72 -14.89 -16.31 4.47
N LEU A 73 -14.13 -17.15 5.17
CA LEU A 73 -13.64 -18.41 4.65
C LEU A 73 -14.76 -19.41 4.31
N ASN A 74 -15.85 -19.41 5.09
CA ASN A 74 -16.92 -20.42 4.99
C ASN A 74 -18.11 -19.92 4.18
N THR A 75 -18.46 -18.64 4.36
CA THR A 75 -19.68 -18.05 3.80
C THR A 75 -19.45 -17.27 2.51
N ASN A 76 -18.18 -16.92 2.20
CA ASN A 76 -17.82 -16.00 1.13
C ASN A 76 -18.46 -14.60 1.24
N VAL A 77 -18.97 -14.24 2.42
CA VAL A 77 -19.48 -12.88 2.65
C VAL A 77 -18.30 -11.92 2.63
N HIS A 78 -18.47 -10.79 1.94
CA HIS A 78 -17.46 -9.73 1.89
C HIS A 78 -17.14 -9.21 3.29
N VAL A 79 -15.85 -9.12 3.59
CA VAL A 79 -15.35 -8.64 4.88
C VAL A 79 -14.64 -7.29 4.73
N ASN A 80 -13.80 -7.13 3.71
CA ASN A 80 -13.01 -5.91 3.53
C ASN A 80 -12.42 -5.83 2.12
N THR A 81 -12.22 -4.64 1.59
CA THR A 81 -11.25 -4.39 0.50
C THR A 81 -9.98 -3.80 1.09
N ALA A 82 -8.89 -4.57 1.05
CA ALA A 82 -7.60 -4.18 1.61
C ALA A 82 -6.63 -3.77 0.51
N MET A 83 -5.88 -2.70 0.76
CA MET A 83 -4.82 -2.27 -0.14
C MET A 83 -3.51 -2.95 0.19
N VAL A 84 -2.82 -3.44 -0.84
CA VAL A 84 -1.47 -4.02 -0.75
C VAL A 84 -0.53 -3.24 -1.63
N VAL A 85 0.65 -2.94 -1.10
CA VAL A 85 1.77 -2.36 -1.87
C VAL A 85 2.88 -3.39 -1.93
N CYS A 86 3.40 -3.63 -3.14
CA CYS A 86 4.56 -4.45 -3.40
C CYS A 86 5.67 -3.61 -4.02
N HIS A 87 6.80 -3.55 -3.34
CA HIS A 87 8.04 -2.97 -3.84
C HIS A 87 8.77 -4.00 -4.68
N MET A 88 8.79 -3.79 -6.00
CA MET A 88 9.35 -4.72 -6.97
C MET A 88 10.87 -4.56 -7.11
N ASP A 89 11.39 -3.39 -6.76
CA ASP A 89 12.83 -3.13 -6.71
C ASP A 89 13.21 -2.56 -5.34
N THR A 90 13.99 -3.33 -4.60
CA THR A 90 14.50 -2.98 -3.27
C THR A 90 15.98 -2.61 -3.28
N SER A 91 16.59 -2.44 -4.47
CA SER A 91 18.05 -2.23 -4.60
C SER A 91 18.54 -0.97 -3.92
N SER A 92 17.70 0.06 -3.81
CA SER A 92 18.02 1.34 -3.17
C SER A 92 17.82 1.34 -1.66
N TRP A 93 17.29 0.26 -1.08
CA TRP A 93 16.98 0.21 0.35
C TRP A 93 18.25 0.00 1.18
N PRO A 94 18.33 0.57 2.41
CA PRO A 94 19.44 0.33 3.31
C PRO A 94 19.63 -1.16 3.58
N ALA A 95 20.88 -1.65 3.54
CA ALA A 95 21.17 -3.08 3.73
C ALA A 95 20.78 -3.61 5.12
N ASP A 96 20.70 -2.73 6.11
CA ASP A 96 20.26 -3.00 7.48
C ASP A 96 18.74 -2.85 7.68
N HIS A 97 17.98 -2.59 6.62
CA HIS A 97 16.52 -2.48 6.71
C HIS A 97 15.94 -3.78 7.31
N PRO A 98 15.14 -3.73 8.40
CA PRO A 98 14.74 -4.91 9.17
C PRO A 98 14.02 -6.00 8.35
N VAL A 99 13.38 -5.62 7.25
CA VAL A 99 12.69 -6.54 6.36
C VAL A 99 13.62 -7.60 5.75
N PHE A 100 14.87 -7.24 5.48
CA PHE A 100 15.86 -8.13 4.84
C PHE A 100 16.25 -9.28 5.76
N LYS A 101 16.37 -9.00 7.06
CA LYS A 101 16.54 -10.05 8.09
C LYS A 101 15.29 -10.93 8.20
N LYS A 102 14.10 -10.35 8.13
CA LYS A 102 12.83 -11.08 8.29
C LYS A 102 12.52 -12.00 7.10
N LEU A 103 12.77 -11.52 5.88
CA LEU A 103 12.48 -12.25 4.65
C LEU A 103 13.69 -13.01 4.09
N ASN A 104 14.85 -12.91 4.76
CA ASN A 104 16.08 -13.64 4.44
C ASN A 104 16.63 -13.38 3.02
N PHE A 105 16.73 -12.12 2.63
CA PHE A 105 17.39 -11.68 1.40
C PHE A 105 18.00 -10.28 1.54
N SER A 106 18.75 -9.81 0.54
CA SER A 106 19.46 -8.51 0.55
C SER A 106 18.86 -7.51 -0.45
N PRO A 107 19.15 -6.20 -0.36
CA PRO A 107 18.67 -5.20 -1.33
C PRO A 107 18.81 -5.67 -2.79
N GLY A 108 17.72 -5.56 -3.55
CA GLY A 108 17.67 -5.92 -4.97
C GLY A 108 17.64 -7.43 -5.27
N LYS A 109 17.56 -8.28 -4.25
CA LYS A 109 17.47 -9.75 -4.39
C LYS A 109 16.06 -10.30 -4.16
N GLY A 110 15.09 -9.43 -3.94
CA GLY A 110 13.71 -9.81 -3.70
C GLY A 110 12.77 -8.61 -3.62
N GLU A 111 11.49 -8.93 -3.56
CA GLU A 111 10.37 -8.00 -3.51
C GLU A 111 9.84 -7.91 -2.08
N VAL A 112 9.31 -6.75 -1.68
CA VAL A 112 8.69 -6.56 -0.36
C VAL A 112 7.25 -6.13 -0.55
N CYS A 113 6.31 -6.98 -0.16
CA CYS A 113 4.90 -6.63 -0.11
C CYS A 113 4.43 -6.41 1.33
N HIS A 114 3.53 -5.45 1.53
CA HIS A 114 2.85 -5.24 2.80
C HIS A 114 1.42 -4.74 2.60
N TRP A 115 0.58 -5.05 3.58
CA TRP A 115 -0.77 -4.50 3.68
C TRP A 115 -0.70 -3.03 4.11
N MET A 116 -1.64 -2.24 3.65
CA MET A 116 -1.87 -0.87 4.10
C MET A 116 -2.97 -0.89 5.15
N SER A 117 -2.82 -0.11 6.22
CA SER A 117 -3.94 0.11 7.15
C SER A 117 -4.94 1.13 6.56
N GLN A 118 -6.08 1.31 7.22
CA GLN A 118 -7.03 2.38 6.87
C GLN A 118 -6.44 3.78 7.12
N ALA A 119 -5.48 3.88 8.05
CA ALA A 119 -4.80 5.13 8.32
C ALA A 119 -3.76 5.45 7.24
N ASP A 120 -3.17 4.44 6.62
CA ASP A 120 -2.21 4.64 5.55
C ASP A 120 -2.91 4.95 4.22
N LEU A 121 -2.28 5.79 3.41
CA LEU A 121 -2.84 6.25 2.13
C LEU A 121 -1.86 5.99 1.00
N VAL A 122 -2.40 5.63 -0.15
CA VAL A 122 -1.68 5.63 -1.42
C VAL A 122 -2.33 6.65 -2.35
N TRP A 123 -1.57 7.66 -2.73
CA TRP A 123 -1.99 8.66 -3.71
C TRP A 123 -1.54 8.21 -5.10
N VAL A 124 -2.49 8.19 -6.02
CA VAL A 124 -2.27 7.94 -7.45
C VAL A 124 -2.89 9.06 -8.27
N GLY A 125 -2.49 9.18 -9.53
CA GLY A 125 -3.15 10.08 -10.47
C GLY A 125 -4.59 9.70 -10.79
N ASP A 126 -5.36 10.67 -11.28
CA ASP A 126 -6.72 10.44 -11.77
C ASP A 126 -6.78 9.62 -13.07
N ASP A 127 -5.64 9.41 -13.73
CA ASP A 127 -5.45 8.45 -14.81
C ASP A 127 -5.35 6.99 -14.34
N ALA A 128 -5.22 6.77 -13.03
CA ALA A 128 -5.14 5.43 -12.46
C ALA A 128 -6.50 4.72 -12.50
N HIS A 129 -6.48 3.47 -12.94
CA HIS A 129 -7.66 2.60 -13.05
C HIS A 129 -7.31 1.19 -12.58
N ALA A 130 -8.33 0.47 -12.11
CA ALA A 130 -8.25 -0.93 -11.64
C ALA A 130 -8.55 -1.93 -12.76
#